data_AF-A0A1H0FL36-F1
#
_entry.id   AF-A0A1H0FL36-F1
#
_cell.length_a   1.000
_cell.length_b   1.000
_cell.length_c   1.000
_cell.angle_alpha   90.00
_cell.angle_beta   90.00
_cell.angle_gamma   90.00
#
_symmetry.space_group_name_H-M   'P 1'
#
loop_
_entity.id
_entity.type
_entity.pdbx_description
1 polymer ?
#
loop_
_entity_poly.entity_id
_entity_poly.type
_entity_poly.pdbx_seq_one_letter_code
_entity_poly.pdbx_strand_id
1 'polypeptide(L)'
;MSTTSEPRTSTRLPQIDNLKTLMVAWVISGHALLGYSATGGWAYDENNEVTFTPGVELALGTILGSSGLYMIGVFFFVAGLFSPEALARKGAGGFTRNRLRRLGVPFLVSALLLWPLSMWLAYRAADREGAPWDVMLAREPLLDSGALWFAGILLIYSLGFAAWRRFGRHRPVLLARRPPDPALTEVPAGRGPCAVWRPPPHAL
;
A
#
# COMPACT_ATOMS: atom_id res chain seq x y z
N MET A 1 28.89 3.04 35.49
CA MET A 1 28.97 3.74 34.18
C MET A 1 27.93 3.08 33.28
N SER A 2 26.68 3.58 33.32
CA SER A 2 25.54 2.92 32.68
C SER A 2 25.07 3.78 31.52
N THR A 3 25.20 3.28 30.30
CA THR A 3 24.71 3.95 29.08
C THR A 3 23.22 3.65 28.93
N THR A 4 22.37 4.59 29.34
CA THR A 4 20.94 4.54 29.05
C THR A 4 20.75 4.73 27.55
N SER A 5 20.40 3.65 26.84
CA SER A 5 19.97 3.68 25.44
C SER A 5 18.63 4.41 25.36
N GLU A 6 18.64 5.71 25.03
CA GLU A 6 17.42 6.45 24.73
C GLU A 6 16.66 5.79 23.56
N PRO A 7 15.36 5.47 23.73
CA PRO A 7 14.57 4.92 22.65
C PRO A 7 14.40 5.98 21.56
N ARG A 8 15.01 5.76 20.39
CA ARG A 8 14.76 6.58 19.19
C ARG A 8 13.28 6.50 18.82
N THR A 9 12.49 7.49 19.25
CA THR A 9 11.12 7.70 18.80
C THR A 9 11.15 7.95 17.30
N SER A 10 10.77 6.95 16.50
CA SER A 10 10.52 7.19 15.09
C SER A 10 9.27 8.06 15.01
N THR A 11 9.41 9.32 14.62
CA THR A 11 8.27 10.21 14.38
C THR A 11 7.38 9.57 13.31
N ARG A 12 6.23 9.02 13.73
CA ARG A 12 5.22 8.52 12.80
C ARG A 12 4.55 9.72 12.16
N LEU A 13 4.35 9.66 10.84
CA LEU A 13 3.68 10.71 10.08
C LEU A 13 2.22 10.29 9.87
N PRO A 14 1.28 10.74 10.72
CA PRO A 14 -0.12 10.30 10.65
C PRO A 14 -0.77 10.63 9.31
N GLN A 15 -0.33 11.70 8.63
CA GLN A 15 -0.82 12.10 7.31
C GLN A 15 -0.54 11.03 6.25
N ILE A 16 0.63 10.40 6.31
CA ILE A 16 1.03 9.33 5.37
C ILE A 16 0.24 8.05 5.66
N ASP A 17 -0.04 7.77 6.93
CA ASP A 17 -0.83 6.60 7.32
C ASP A 17 -2.31 6.78 6.91
N ASN A 18 -2.87 7.99 7.05
CA ASN A 18 -4.20 8.31 6.55
C ASN A 18 -4.28 8.21 5.02
N LEU A 19 -3.28 8.73 4.30
CA LEU A 19 -3.22 8.62 2.84
C LEU A 19 -3.22 7.16 2.41
N LYS A 20 -2.34 6.32 2.99
CA LYS A 20 -2.32 4.88 2.70
C LYS A 20 -3.64 4.20 3.00
N THR A 21 -4.28 4.57 4.12
CA THR A 21 -5.58 4.01 4.51
C THR A 21 -6.66 4.35 3.48
N LEU A 22 -6.72 5.61 3.05
CA LEU A 22 -7.66 6.06 2.02
C LEU A 22 -7.42 5.35 0.69
N MET A 23 -6.16 5.13 0.31
CA MET A 23 -5.81 4.40 -0.91
C MET A 23 -6.22 2.94 -0.84
N VAL A 24 -6.00 2.27 0.30
CA VAL A 24 -6.44 0.88 0.50
C VAL A 24 -7.97 0.80 0.48
N ALA A 25 -8.67 1.74 1.12
CA ALA A 25 -10.12 1.82 1.07
C ALA A 25 -10.64 2.00 -0.36
N TRP A 26 -10.04 2.89 -1.14
CA TRP A 26 -10.37 3.08 -2.56
C TRP A 26 -10.19 1.79 -3.36
N VAL A 27 -9.06 1.10 -3.18
CA VAL A 27 -8.77 -0.17 -3.87
C VAL A 27 -9.82 -1.22 -3.53
N ILE A 28 -10.18 -1.38 -2.25
CA ILE A 28 -11.22 -2.33 -1.82
C ILE A 28 -12.56 -2.01 -2.47
N SER A 29 -13.00 -0.74 -2.42
CA SER A 29 -14.25 -0.30 -3.03
C SER A 29 -14.25 -0.52 -4.55
N GLY A 30 -13.14 -0.21 -5.22
CA GLY A 30 -13.00 -0.42 -6.66
C GLY A 30 -13.08 -1.90 -7.04
N HIS A 31 -12.44 -2.79 -6.28
CA HIS A 31 -12.50 -4.23 -6.52
C HIS A 31 -13.89 -4.81 -6.26
N ALA A 32 -14.56 -4.34 -5.19
CA ALA A 32 -15.94 -4.73 -4.92
C ALA A 32 -16.87 -4.35 -6.08
N LEU A 33 -16.68 -3.17 -6.68
CA LEU A 33 -17.51 -2.69 -7.78
C LEU A 33 -17.16 -3.36 -9.13
N LEU A 34 -15.87 -3.58 -9.41
CA LEU A 34 -15.40 -4.33 -10.59
C LEU A 34 -15.82 -5.80 -10.56
N GLY A 35 -16.02 -6.38 -9.37
CA GLY A 35 -16.56 -7.73 -9.24
C GLY A 35 -17.96 -7.90 -9.83
N TYR A 36 -18.73 -6.80 -9.96
CA TYR A 36 -20.05 -6.79 -10.58
C TYR A 36 -20.06 -6.23 -12.01
N SER A 37 -18.92 -5.77 -12.53
CA SER A 37 -18.84 -5.21 -13.88
C SER A 37 -18.50 -6.30 -14.90
N ALA A 38 -19.00 -6.16 -16.13
CA ALA A 38 -18.72 -7.10 -17.24
C ALA A 38 -17.25 -7.12 -17.70
N THR A 39 -16.44 -6.21 -17.16
CA THR A 39 -15.03 -6.00 -17.51
C THR A 39 -14.07 -6.54 -16.44
N GLY A 40 -14.60 -7.19 -15.40
CA GLY A 40 -13.89 -7.46 -14.16
C GLY A 40 -12.94 -8.67 -14.18
N GLY A 41 -13.19 -9.69 -15.01
CA GLY A 41 -12.39 -10.93 -14.99
C GLY A 41 -12.37 -11.65 -13.63
N TRP A 42 -13.34 -11.35 -12.76
CA TRP A 42 -13.47 -11.89 -11.41
C TRP A 42 -14.29 -13.17 -11.40
N ALA A 43 -14.20 -13.95 -10.31
CA ALA A 43 -14.97 -15.17 -10.13
C ALA A 43 -16.49 -14.99 -10.34
N TYR A 44 -17.04 -13.85 -9.91
CA TYR A 44 -18.47 -13.57 -10.03
C TYR A 44 -18.95 -13.29 -11.47
N ASP A 45 -18.03 -13.00 -12.39
CA ASP A 45 -18.33 -12.76 -13.81
C ASP A 45 -18.95 -13.99 -14.49
N GLU A 46 -18.76 -15.19 -13.92
CA GLU A 46 -19.35 -16.43 -14.44
C GLU A 46 -20.83 -16.59 -14.09
N ASN A 47 -21.32 -15.92 -13.04
CA ASN A 47 -22.72 -16.02 -12.62
C ASN A 47 -23.56 -14.86 -13.18
N ASN A 48 -23.00 -13.65 -13.16
CA ASN A 48 -23.49 -12.41 -13.79
C ASN A 48 -25.03 -12.26 -13.87
N GLU A 49 -25.72 -12.47 -12.73
CA GLU A 49 -27.19 -12.45 -12.64
C GLU A 49 -27.80 -11.07 -12.95
N VAL A 50 -26.99 -10.01 -12.82
CA VAL A 50 -27.36 -8.62 -13.09
C VAL A 50 -26.25 -7.95 -13.86
N THR A 51 -26.55 -7.48 -15.07
CA THR A 51 -25.62 -6.70 -15.90
C THR A 51 -25.97 -5.22 -15.87
N PHE A 52 -24.94 -4.38 -15.79
CA PHE A 52 -25.13 -2.93 -15.91
C PHE A 52 -25.40 -2.54 -17.36
N THR A 53 -26.04 -1.37 -17.55
CA THR A 53 -26.23 -0.82 -18.90
C THR A 53 -24.87 -0.41 -19.49
N PRO A 54 -24.69 -0.44 -20.83
CA PRO A 54 -23.41 -0.10 -21.46
C PRO A 54 -22.86 1.29 -21.06
N GLY A 55 -23.74 2.25 -20.81
CA GLY A 55 -23.34 3.59 -20.34
C GLY A 55 -22.76 3.58 -18.93
N VAL A 56 -23.31 2.76 -18.03
CA VAL A 56 -22.79 2.58 -16.67
C VAL A 56 -21.46 1.82 -16.71
N GLU A 57 -21.35 0.76 -17.50
CA GLU A 57 -20.09 0.02 -17.70
C GLU A 57 -18.97 0.93 -18.21
N LEU A 58 -19.26 1.78 -19.20
CA LEU A 58 -18.28 2.75 -19.71
C LEU A 58 -17.87 3.77 -18.64
N ALA A 59 -18.83 4.27 -17.86
CA ALA A 59 -18.55 5.19 -16.76
C ALA A 59 -17.68 4.53 -15.68
N LEU A 60 -18.02 3.30 -15.28
CA LEU A 60 -17.24 2.52 -14.31
C LEU A 60 -15.83 2.26 -14.82
N GLY A 61 -15.68 1.74 -16.04
CA GLY A 61 -14.36 1.49 -16.64
C GLY A 61 -13.51 2.76 -16.75
N THR A 62 -14.11 3.88 -17.16
CA THR A 62 -13.39 5.15 -17.30
C THR A 62 -12.98 5.72 -15.94
N ILE A 63 -13.91 5.79 -14.98
CA ILE A 63 -13.67 6.39 -13.67
C ILE A 63 -12.77 5.51 -12.82
N LEU A 64 -13.13 4.22 -12.63
CA LEU A 64 -12.37 3.28 -11.81
C LEU A 64 -11.04 2.92 -12.45
N GLY A 65 -10.99 2.75 -13.78
CA GLY A 65 -9.75 2.46 -14.50
C GLY A 65 -8.76 3.60 -14.35
N SER A 66 -9.19 4.83 -14.66
CA SER A 66 -8.30 6.01 -14.61
C SER A 66 -7.86 6.36 -13.20
N SER A 67 -8.79 6.36 -12.24
CA SER A 67 -8.46 6.59 -10.82
C SER A 67 -7.64 5.46 -10.22
N GLY A 68 -7.90 4.21 -10.62
CA GLY A 68 -7.15 3.04 -10.19
C GLY A 68 -5.68 3.10 -10.62
N LEU A 69 -5.42 3.45 -11.89
CA LEU A 69 -4.05 3.64 -12.39
C LEU A 69 -3.31 4.73 -11.61
N TYR A 70 -3.98 5.86 -11.33
CA TYR A 70 -3.40 6.93 -10.53
C TYR A 70 -3.10 6.46 -9.09
N MET A 71 -4.07 5.83 -8.42
CA MET A 71 -3.93 5.38 -7.03
C MET A 71 -2.84 4.33 -6.86
N ILE A 72 -2.77 3.34 -7.76
CA ILE A 72 -1.72 2.33 -7.75
C ILE A 72 -0.35 2.95 -8.01
N GLY A 73 -0.25 3.90 -8.95
CA GLY A 73 0.98 4.65 -9.22
C GLY A 73 1.50 5.40 -7.99
N VAL A 74 0.62 6.16 -7.33
CA VAL A 74 0.95 6.86 -6.08
C VAL A 74 1.32 5.86 -4.98
N PHE A 75 0.66 4.70 -4.91
CA PHE A 75 0.92 3.70 -3.87
C PHE A 75 2.33 3.13 -3.99
N PHE A 76 2.71 2.75 -5.21
CA PHE A 76 4.06 2.27 -5.49
C PHE A 76 5.11 3.36 -5.31
N PHE A 77 4.82 4.60 -5.70
CA PHE A 77 5.71 5.74 -5.46
C PHE A 77 5.99 5.94 -3.96
N VAL A 78 4.93 6.02 -3.15
CA VAL A 78 5.03 6.17 -1.69
C VAL A 78 5.77 4.98 -1.07
N ALA A 79 5.48 3.74 -1.51
CA ALA A 79 6.18 2.54 -1.04
C ALA A 79 7.68 2.55 -1.41
N GLY A 80 8.03 3.05 -2.60
CA GLY A 80 9.40 3.24 -3.06
C GLY A 80 10.15 4.28 -2.23
N LEU A 81 9.52 5.40 -1.89
CA LEU A 81 10.13 6.49 -1.13
C LEU A 81 10.65 6.03 0.24
N PHE A 82 9.91 5.14 0.92
CA PHE A 82 10.30 4.61 2.24
C PHE A 82 11.21 3.36 2.19
N SER A 83 11.48 2.82 0.99
CA SER A 83 12.28 1.60 0.85
C SER A 83 13.77 1.77 1.18
N PRO A 84 14.46 2.85 0.77
CA PRO A 84 15.85 3.11 1.15
C PRO A 84 16.05 3.23 2.67
N GLU A 85 15.17 3.94 3.37
CA GLU A 85 15.25 4.09 4.83
C GLU A 85 15.02 2.75 5.54
N ALA A 86 14.03 1.97 5.08
CA ALA A 86 13.77 0.64 5.60
C ALA A 86 14.95 -0.31 5.39
N LEU A 87 15.64 -0.21 4.26
CA LEU A 87 16.84 -0.98 3.96
C LEU A 87 18.02 -0.54 4.83
N ALA A 88 18.26 0.76 5.00
CA ALA A 88 19.32 1.30 5.84
C ALA A 88 19.17 0.87 7.31
N ARG A 89 17.93 0.82 7.82
CA ARG A 89 17.65 0.42 9.21
C ARG A 89 17.75 -1.09 9.48
N LYS A 90 17.41 -1.93 8.50
CA LYS A 90 17.27 -3.40 8.69
C LYS A 90 18.34 -4.23 8.00
N GLY A 91 19.16 -3.62 7.14
CA GLY A 91 20.07 -4.32 6.24
C GLY A 91 19.33 -5.11 5.16
N ALA A 92 20.06 -5.60 4.15
CA ALA A 92 19.48 -6.30 3.00
C ALA A 92 18.70 -7.57 3.40
N GLY A 93 19.27 -8.42 4.27
CA GLY A 93 18.60 -9.64 4.72
C GLY A 93 17.34 -9.39 5.55
N GLY A 94 17.40 -8.44 6.49
CA GLY A 94 16.26 -8.06 7.34
C GLY A 94 15.13 -7.40 6.55
N PHE A 95 15.46 -6.56 5.56
CA PHE A 95 14.50 -5.96 4.63
C PHE A 95 13.79 -7.03 3.80
N THR A 96 14.54 -7.92 3.14
CA THR A 96 13.99 -8.99 2.29
C THR A 96 13.08 -9.93 3.07
N ARG A 97 13.53 -10.44 4.24
CA ARG A 97 12.70 -11.35 5.06
C ARG A 97 11.43 -10.68 5.54
N ASN A 98 11.48 -9.40 5.90
CA ASN A 98 10.31 -8.64 6.32
C ASN A 98 9.32 -8.43 5.17
N ARG A 99 9.80 -8.14 3.95
CA ARG A 99 8.95 -7.99 2.76
C ARG A 99 8.33 -9.32 2.36
N LEU A 100 9.10 -10.41 2.35
CA LEU A 100 8.61 -11.74 1.99
C LEU A 100 7.50 -12.22 2.95
N ARG A 101 7.66 -11.99 4.26
CA ARG A 101 6.64 -12.36 5.24
C ARG A 101 5.38 -11.49 5.17
N ARG A 102 5.53 -10.19 4.92
CA ARG A 102 4.40 -9.24 4.94
C ARG A 102 3.65 -9.14 3.62
N LEU A 103 4.31 -9.40 2.50
CA LEU A 103 3.74 -9.29 1.15
C LEU A 103 3.63 -10.66 0.48
N GLY A 104 4.69 -11.47 0.56
CA GLY A 104 4.72 -12.80 -0.06
C GLY A 104 3.74 -13.78 0.56
N VAL A 105 3.64 -13.84 1.90
CA VAL A 105 2.68 -14.75 2.56
C VAL A 105 1.23 -14.40 2.20
N PRO A 106 0.76 -13.14 2.35
CA PRO A 106 -0.59 -12.78 1.90
C PRO A 106 -0.83 -13.03 0.42
N PHE A 107 0.15 -12.71 -0.43
CA PHE A 107 0.06 -12.97 -1.87
C PHE A 107 -0.11 -14.46 -2.19
N LEU A 108 0.69 -15.34 -1.58
CA LEU A 108 0.62 -16.78 -1.80
C LEU A 108 -0.70 -17.36 -1.29
N VAL A 109 -1.17 -16.93 -0.11
CA VAL A 109 -2.48 -17.33 0.40
C VAL A 109 -3.60 -16.87 -0.54
N SER A 110 -3.50 -15.67 -1.11
CA SER A 110 -4.47 -15.18 -2.09
C SER A 110 -4.48 -16.02 -3.35
N ALA A 111 -3.31 -16.20 -3.98
CA ALA A 111 -3.19 -16.86 -5.27
C ALA A 111 -3.47 -18.36 -5.19
N LEU A 112 -3.07 -19.04 -4.11
CA LEU A 112 -3.17 -20.50 -4.00
C LEU A 112 -4.41 -20.99 -3.25
N LEU A 113 -5.01 -20.17 -2.39
CA LEU A 113 -6.19 -20.57 -1.61
C LEU A 113 -7.41 -19.72 -1.97
N LEU A 114 -7.34 -18.39 -1.82
CA LEU A 114 -8.53 -17.55 -1.95
C LEU A 114 -9.05 -17.52 -3.38
N TRP A 115 -8.16 -17.40 -4.37
CA TRP A 115 -8.53 -17.37 -5.77
C TRP A 115 -9.22 -18.67 -6.24
N PRO A 116 -8.61 -19.86 -6.12
CA PRO A 116 -9.25 -21.10 -6.56
C PRO A 116 -10.51 -21.41 -5.75
N LEU A 117 -10.56 -21.05 -4.46
CA LEU A 117 -11.77 -21.21 -3.64
C LEU A 117 -12.91 -20.32 -4.15
N SER A 118 -12.62 -19.06 -4.46
CA SER A 118 -13.61 -18.10 -4.98
C SER A 118 -14.14 -18.56 -6.34
N MET A 119 -13.26 -19.01 -7.22
CA MET A 119 -13.64 -19.58 -8.52
C MET A 119 -14.47 -20.83 -8.37
N TRP A 120 -14.06 -21.77 -7.51
CA TRP A 120 -14.82 -22.99 -7.28
C TRP A 120 -16.23 -22.71 -6.74
N LEU A 121 -16.39 -21.72 -5.85
CA LEU A 121 -17.70 -21.28 -5.39
C LEU A 121 -18.54 -20.71 -6.53
N ALA A 122 -17.95 -19.92 -7.44
CA ALA A 122 -18.64 -19.41 -8.62
C ALA A 122 -19.07 -20.54 -9.57
N TYR A 123 -18.17 -21.46 -9.92
CA TYR A 123 -18.48 -22.63 -10.75
C TYR A 123 -19.63 -23.46 -10.18
N ARG A 124 -19.62 -23.69 -8.86
CA ARG A 124 -20.69 -24.40 -8.15
C ARG A 124 -22.02 -23.67 -8.19
N ALA A 125 -22.00 -22.33 -8.08
CA ALA A 125 -23.21 -21.52 -8.17
C ALA A 125 -23.75 -21.43 -9.61
N ALA A 126 -22.91 -21.62 -10.62
CA ALA A 126 -23.29 -21.72 -12.03
C ALA A 126 -23.66 -23.15 -12.49
N ASP A 127 -23.90 -24.09 -11.57
CA ASP A 127 -24.18 -25.51 -11.83
C ASP A 127 -23.13 -26.22 -12.71
N ARG A 128 -21.86 -25.78 -12.66
CA ARG A 128 -20.75 -26.41 -13.39
C ARG A 128 -19.98 -27.35 -12.46
N GLU A 129 -19.73 -28.57 -12.94
CA GLU A 129 -18.91 -29.55 -12.22
C GLU A 129 -17.41 -29.38 -12.57
N GLY A 130 -16.56 -29.41 -11.55
CA GLY A 130 -15.11 -29.34 -11.69
C GLY A 130 -14.40 -29.24 -10.33
N ALA A 131 -13.21 -29.82 -10.21
CA ALA A 131 -12.38 -29.62 -9.03
C ALA A 131 -11.79 -28.20 -9.03
N PRO A 132 -11.55 -27.57 -7.86
CA PRO A 132 -10.95 -26.23 -7.78
C PRO A 132 -9.59 -26.13 -8.49
N TRP A 133 -8.85 -27.24 -8.56
CA TRP A 133 -7.56 -27.31 -9.21
C TRP A 133 -7.68 -27.31 -10.75
N ASP A 134 -8.68 -28.00 -11.29
CA ASP A 134 -8.93 -28.05 -12.74
C ASP A 134 -9.33 -26.67 -13.26
N VAL A 135 -10.16 -25.94 -12.50
CA VAL A 135 -10.55 -24.56 -12.80
C VAL A 135 -9.35 -23.61 -12.77
N MET A 136 -8.43 -23.80 -11.81
CA MET A 136 -7.21 -23.01 -11.73
C MET A 136 -6.25 -23.29 -12.89
N LEU A 137 -6.10 -24.55 -13.30
CA LEU A 137 -5.20 -24.96 -14.38
C LEU A 137 -5.75 -24.68 -15.79
N ALA A 138 -7.08 -24.58 -15.94
CA ALA A 138 -7.73 -24.34 -17.22
C ALA A 138 -7.74 -22.86 -17.64
N ARG A 139 -7.44 -21.92 -16.74
CA ARG A 139 -7.45 -20.47 -17.01
C ARG A 139 -6.04 -19.91 -17.17
N GLU A 140 -5.86 -19.11 -18.23
CA GLU A 140 -4.70 -18.24 -18.43
C GLU A 140 -5.08 -16.81 -17.97
N PRO A 141 -4.29 -16.15 -17.10
CA PRO A 141 -3.00 -16.57 -16.56
C PRO A 141 -3.12 -17.54 -15.36
N LEU A 142 -2.23 -18.52 -15.32
CA LEU A 142 -2.02 -19.36 -14.13
C LEU A 142 -1.56 -18.49 -12.95
N LEU A 143 -2.21 -18.65 -11.78
CA LEU A 143 -1.95 -17.88 -10.55
C LEU A 143 -2.38 -16.41 -10.61
N ASP A 144 -3.61 -16.15 -11.05
CA ASP A 144 -4.22 -14.87 -10.72
C ASP A 144 -4.34 -14.76 -9.19
N SER A 145 -3.78 -13.69 -8.64
CA SER A 145 -3.80 -13.41 -7.21
C SER A 145 -5.00 -12.57 -6.80
N GLY A 146 -5.89 -12.29 -7.76
CA GLY A 146 -7.04 -11.41 -7.62
C GLY A 146 -6.59 -10.04 -7.12
N ALA A 147 -7.20 -9.58 -6.03
CA ALA A 147 -6.99 -8.22 -5.53
C ALA A 147 -5.57 -7.97 -5.00
N LEU A 148 -4.78 -9.01 -4.74
CA LEU A 148 -3.46 -8.91 -4.11
C LEU A 148 -2.28 -8.85 -5.10
N TRP A 149 -2.53 -8.72 -6.40
CA TRP A 149 -1.49 -8.61 -7.44
C TRP A 149 -0.46 -7.50 -7.15
N PHE A 150 -0.92 -6.35 -6.65
CA PHE A 150 -0.06 -5.22 -6.32
C PHE A 150 0.97 -5.57 -5.22
N ALA A 151 0.64 -6.48 -4.31
CA ALA A 151 1.56 -6.95 -3.27
C ALA A 151 2.69 -7.80 -3.86
N GLY A 152 2.39 -8.62 -4.88
CA GLY A 152 3.38 -9.37 -5.64
C GLY A 152 4.35 -8.44 -6.38
N ILE A 153 3.84 -7.39 -7.02
CA ILE A 153 4.67 -6.38 -7.69
C ILE A 153 5.59 -5.65 -6.69
N LEU A 154 5.05 -5.23 -5.54
CA LEU A 154 5.86 -4.62 -4.48
C LEU A 154 6.96 -5.55 -3.98
N LEU A 155 6.68 -6.85 -3.90
CA LEU A 155 7.67 -7.85 -3.52
C LEU A 155 8.78 -7.92 -4.57
N ILE A 156 8.44 -8.04 -5.85
CA ILE A 156 9.41 -8.09 -6.96
C ILE A 156 10.29 -6.83 -6.95
N TYR A 157 9.71 -5.63 -6.91
CA TYR A 157 10.49 -4.39 -6.87
C TYR A 157 11.34 -4.28 -5.60
N SER A 158 10.83 -4.71 -4.45
CA SER A 158 11.60 -4.72 -3.21
C SER A 158 12.82 -5.66 -3.29
N LEU A 159 12.63 -6.86 -3.86
CA LEU A 159 13.70 -7.83 -4.05
C LEU A 159 14.74 -7.33 -5.06
N GLY A 160 14.28 -6.79 -6.20
CA GLY A 160 15.13 -6.17 -7.20
C GLY A 160 15.95 -5.01 -6.63
N PHE A 161 15.32 -4.12 -5.86
CA PHE A 161 16.00 -3.02 -5.19
C PHE A 161 17.04 -3.50 -4.16
N ALA A 162 16.69 -4.51 -3.35
CA ALA A 162 17.62 -5.10 -2.38
C ALA A 162 18.81 -5.79 -3.06
N ALA A 163 18.56 -6.51 -4.15
CA ALA A 163 19.61 -7.13 -4.96
C ALA A 163 20.51 -6.06 -5.58
N TRP A 164 19.92 -5.03 -6.21
CA TRP A 164 20.69 -3.93 -6.80
C TRP A 164 21.54 -3.19 -5.77
N ARG A 165 21.04 -2.97 -4.55
CA ARG A 165 21.84 -2.38 -3.45
C ARG A 165 22.90 -3.31 -2.88
N ARG A 166 22.71 -4.62 -2.94
CA ARG A 166 23.69 -5.63 -2.49
C ARG A 166 24.83 -5.80 -3.49
N PHE A 167 24.52 -5.76 -4.78
CA PHE A 167 25.48 -6.01 -5.86
C PHE A 167 26.04 -4.72 -6.47
N GLY A 168 25.30 -3.60 -6.41
CA GLY A 168 25.75 -2.29 -6.83
C GLY A 168 26.56 -1.60 -5.72
N ARG A 169 27.79 -1.19 -6.03
CA ARG A 169 28.72 -0.45 -5.16
C ARG A 169 28.27 0.98 -4.82
N HIS A 170 27.02 1.20 -4.44
CA HIS A 170 26.51 2.54 -4.19
C HIS A 170 26.83 2.99 -2.76
N ARG A 171 27.66 4.05 -2.67
CA ARG A 171 27.93 4.79 -1.44
C ARG A 171 26.61 5.08 -0.70
N PRO A 172 26.55 4.88 0.63
CA PRO A 172 25.37 5.26 1.39
C PRO A 172 25.12 6.75 1.15
N VAL A 173 23.93 7.08 0.64
CA VAL A 173 23.44 8.46 0.71
C VAL A 173 23.20 8.68 2.19
N LEU A 174 24.23 9.17 2.87
CA LEU A 174 24.10 9.80 4.16
C LEU A 174 23.19 11.01 3.90
N LEU A 175 21.88 10.81 4.12
CA LEU A 175 21.05 11.90 4.61
C LEU A 175 21.68 12.25 5.96
N ALA A 176 22.72 13.07 5.92
CA ALA A 176 23.21 13.77 7.07
C ALA A 176 21.99 14.48 7.62
N ARG A 177 21.41 13.94 8.69
CA ARG A 177 20.64 14.78 9.61
C ARG A 177 21.60 15.92 9.89
N ARG A 178 21.32 17.12 9.35
CA ARG A 178 21.97 18.32 9.85
C ARG A 178 21.82 18.23 11.37
N PRO A 179 22.90 18.26 12.15
CA PRO A 179 22.76 18.46 13.58
C PRO A 179 21.86 19.69 13.77
N PRO A 180 20.91 19.66 14.73
CA PRO A 180 20.09 20.83 15.01
C PRO A 180 21.03 22.02 15.18
N ASP A 181 20.78 23.08 14.41
CA ASP A 181 21.60 24.28 14.44
C ASP A 181 21.57 24.83 15.88
N PRO A 182 22.70 24.91 16.60
CA PRO A 182 22.71 25.41 17.97
C PRO A 182 22.15 26.84 18.07
N ALA A 183 22.13 27.58 16.96
CA ALA A 183 21.54 28.91 16.87
C ALA A 183 20.00 28.93 17.04
N LEU A 184 19.29 27.81 16.86
CA LEU A 184 17.83 27.73 17.06
C LEU A 184 17.43 27.22 18.45
N THR A 185 18.40 26.78 19.28
CA THR A 185 18.16 26.38 20.68
C THR A 185 18.31 27.52 21.67
N GLU A 186 18.88 28.66 21.26
CA GLU A 186 18.83 29.88 22.05
C GLU A 186 17.47 30.58 21.85
N VAL A 187 16.45 30.09 22.57
CA VAL A 187 15.34 30.98 22.94
C VAL A 187 15.94 31.99 23.90
N PRO A 188 16.01 33.30 23.57
CA PRO A 188 16.52 34.29 24.50
C PRO A 188 15.66 34.23 25.76
N ALA A 189 16.28 33.83 26.88
CA ALA A 189 15.70 33.89 28.20
C ALA A 189 15.51 35.37 28.57
N GLY A 190 14.42 35.97 28.09
CA GLY A 190 14.27 37.42 28.10
C GLY A 190 12.96 37.90 27.52
N ARG A 191 11.83 37.45 28.08
CA ARG A 191 10.58 38.22 28.11
C ARG A 191 9.69 37.69 29.23
N GLY A 192 9.33 38.58 30.15
CA GLY A 192 8.61 38.29 31.39
C GLY A 192 7.21 37.69 31.19
N PRO A 193 6.51 37.39 32.31
CA PRO A 193 5.25 36.67 32.29
C PRO A 193 4.21 37.37 31.40
N CYS A 194 3.50 36.54 30.64
CA CYS A 194 2.43 36.87 29.72
C CYS A 194 1.63 38.12 30.11
N ALA A 195 1.82 39.20 29.35
CA ALA A 195 0.86 40.29 29.34
C ALA A 195 -0.46 39.75 28.78
N VAL A 196 -1.42 39.56 29.67
CA VAL A 196 -2.83 39.29 29.36
C VAL A 196 -3.31 40.37 28.38
N TRP A 197 -3.62 39.96 27.16
CA TRP A 197 -4.25 40.82 26.17
C TRP A 197 -5.62 41.26 26.71
N ARG A 198 -5.78 42.56 26.99
CA ARG A 198 -7.06 43.18 27.33
C ARG A 198 -7.60 43.90 26.08
N PRO A 199 -8.81 43.59 25.60
CA PRO A 199 -9.43 44.37 24.52
C PRO A 199 -9.75 45.79 25.00
N PRO A 200 -9.70 46.80 24.10
CA PRO A 200 -10.06 48.17 24.43
C PRO A 200 -11.56 48.28 24.78
N PRO A 201 -11.95 49.07 25.79
CA PRO A 201 -13.35 49.34 26.05
C PRO A 201 -13.92 50.17 24.90
N HIS A 202 -15.03 49.70 24.33
CA HIS A 202 -15.87 50.47 23.42
C HIS A 202 -16.37 51.72 24.16
N ALA A 203 -15.94 52.90 23.70
CA ALA A 203 -16.47 54.18 24.16
C ALA A 203 -17.42 54.73 23.09
N LEU A 204 -18.69 54.87 23.49
CA LEU A 204 -19.69 55.77 22.92
C LEU A 204 -19.29 57.22 23.18
#